data_AF-A0A8T4ERI0-F1
#
_entry.id   AF-A0A8T4ERI0-F1
#
_cell.length_a   1.000
_cell.length_b   1.000
_cell.length_c   1.000
_cell.angle_alpha   90.00
_cell.angle_beta   90.00
_cell.angle_gamma   90.00
#
_symmetry.space_group_name_H-M   'P 1'
#
loop_
_entity.id
_entity.type
_entity.pdbx_description
1 polymer ?
#
loop_
_entity_poly.entity_id
_entity_poly.type
_entity_poly.pdbx_seq_one_letter_code
_entity_poly.pdbx_strand_id
1 'polypeptide(L)'
;MADTNISGLDMGPTIEWYKNSGLSISYSTKNKPLPYNVENSQHIGLAEEDLAKLFYLFPKNARKRSILEKIVGQPEAWFHKDSTQENPIPIPNRDEALSPTAIIPSYVDFLKWKQTGVPSANIVLYKLPKDLVPKDIGKIILSEGFIHELGHTIVQPAFYVDDYTLKMPDGKLVNGLDAMLQFAQLAEQHPPISHYASTHRGKCNKFESDDPEYKPKTGISEELCESIAAYYLGFAYCGDDKRSRNPFADRPEIREYVHNFLNAKLAGKEK
;
A
#
# COMPACT_ATOMS: atom_id res chain seq x y z
N MET A 1 5.24 -19.57 -26.09
CA MET A 1 5.41 -18.36 -25.26
C MET A 1 4.65 -18.63 -24.00
N ALA A 2 5.33 -18.74 -22.85
CA ALA A 2 4.65 -19.06 -21.61
C ALA A 2 3.80 -17.85 -21.19
N ASP A 3 2.47 -18.01 -21.19
CA ASP A 3 1.52 -17.13 -20.54
C ASP A 3 1.81 -17.09 -19.04
N THR A 4 2.85 -16.35 -18.66
CA THR A 4 3.10 -15.97 -17.28
C THR A 4 2.43 -14.62 -17.10
N ASN A 5 1.11 -14.69 -16.99
CA ASN A 5 0.28 -13.56 -16.59
C ASN A 5 0.61 -13.30 -15.10
N ILE A 6 1.77 -12.69 -14.83
CA ILE A 6 2.16 -12.30 -13.48
C ILE A 6 1.37 -11.02 -13.16
N SER A 7 0.07 -11.21 -12.93
CA SER A 7 -0.85 -10.17 -12.52
C SER A 7 -0.25 -9.45 -11.30
N GLY A 8 -0.36 -8.12 -11.28
CA GLY A 8 0.16 -7.27 -10.22
C GLY A 8 1.62 -6.81 -10.35
N LEU A 9 2.50 -7.50 -11.08
CA LEU A 9 3.87 -7.01 -11.33
C LEU A 9 3.96 -6.14 -12.59
N ASP A 10 3.15 -6.43 -13.61
CA ASP A 10 3.07 -5.60 -14.82
C ASP A 10 2.08 -4.44 -14.63
N MET A 11 2.60 -3.21 -14.65
CA MET A 11 1.80 -1.99 -14.50
C MET A 11 1.15 -1.51 -15.81
N GLY A 12 1.38 -2.16 -16.95
CA GLY A 12 0.88 -1.74 -18.25
C GLY A 12 -0.62 -1.44 -18.28
N PRO A 13 -1.48 -2.38 -17.83
CA PRO A 13 -2.93 -2.15 -17.72
C PRO A 13 -3.30 -1.01 -16.77
N THR A 14 -2.62 -0.89 -15.62
CA THR A 14 -2.84 0.18 -14.63
C THR A 14 -2.48 1.56 -15.19
N ILE A 15 -1.33 1.67 -15.86
CA ILE A 15 -0.87 2.90 -16.53
C ILE A 15 -1.88 3.33 -17.60
N GLU A 16 -2.34 2.38 -18.41
CA GLU A 16 -3.31 2.66 -19.49
C GLU A 16 -4.67 3.08 -18.93
N TRP A 17 -5.12 2.43 -17.86
CA TRP A 17 -6.34 2.84 -17.18
C TRP A 17 -6.22 4.27 -16.64
N TYR A 18 -5.12 4.63 -15.97
CA TYR A 18 -4.92 5.99 -15.48
C TYR A 18 -4.95 7.04 -16.59
N LYS A 19 -4.31 6.77 -17.73
CA LYS A 19 -4.33 7.66 -18.91
C LYS A 19 -5.76 7.94 -19.39
N ASN A 20 -6.63 6.92 -19.37
CA ASN A 20 -7.99 7.02 -19.90
C ASN A 20 -9.03 7.42 -18.83
N SER A 21 -8.66 7.38 -17.55
CA SER A 21 -9.57 7.64 -16.44
C SER A 21 -9.96 9.12 -16.29
N GLY A 22 -9.11 10.06 -16.74
CA GLY A 22 -9.28 11.48 -16.41
C GLY A 22 -9.18 11.77 -14.90
N LEU A 23 -8.65 10.84 -14.10
CA LEU A 23 -8.35 11.07 -12.70
C LEU A 23 -7.27 12.13 -12.57
N SER A 24 -7.41 12.95 -11.55
CA SER A 24 -6.37 13.89 -11.13
C SER A 24 -6.29 13.86 -9.63
N ILE A 25 -5.08 14.07 -9.15
CA ILE A 25 -4.80 14.11 -7.73
C ILE A 25 -4.77 15.56 -7.27
N SER A 26 -5.62 15.87 -6.28
CA SER A 26 -5.63 17.15 -5.58
C SER A 26 -5.76 16.90 -4.08
N TYR A 27 -4.88 17.52 -3.31
CA TYR A 27 -4.89 17.43 -1.85
C TYR A 27 -5.10 18.83 -1.27
N SER A 28 -6.14 18.99 -0.45
CA SER A 28 -6.35 20.20 0.35
C SER A 28 -5.84 19.96 1.77
N THR A 29 -4.55 20.12 2.00
CA THR A 29 -3.99 20.10 3.36
C THR A 29 -3.13 21.33 3.60
N LYS A 30 -3.00 21.72 4.88
CA LYS A 30 -2.15 22.85 5.28
C LYS A 30 -0.69 22.53 4.92
N ASN A 31 0.02 23.49 4.33
CA ASN A 31 1.47 23.39 4.14
C ASN A 31 2.14 23.18 5.49
N LYS A 32 2.58 21.95 5.73
CA LYS A 32 3.34 21.52 6.90
C LYS A 32 4.52 20.71 6.39
N PRO A 33 5.72 20.89 6.97
CA PRO A 33 6.87 20.09 6.58
C PRO A 33 6.64 18.61 6.93
N LEU A 34 7.21 17.71 6.13
CA LEU A 34 7.22 16.29 6.45
C LEU A 34 8.05 16.07 7.74
N PRO A 35 7.56 15.34 8.76
CA PRO A 35 8.28 15.19 10.03
C PRO A 35 9.30 14.04 10.01
N TYR A 36 9.71 13.57 8.82
CA TYR A 36 10.66 12.47 8.65
C TYR A 36 11.79 12.89 7.73
N ASN A 37 12.95 12.27 7.92
CA ASN A 37 14.07 12.45 7.01
C ASN A 37 13.75 11.85 5.65
N VAL A 38 14.13 12.57 4.60
CA VAL A 38 14.08 12.11 3.22
C VAL A 38 15.50 11.97 2.72
N GLU A 39 15.93 10.74 2.47
CA GLU A 39 17.23 10.44 1.88
C GLU A 39 17.09 10.32 0.36
N ASN A 40 18.11 10.76 -0.38
CA ASN A 40 18.17 10.63 -1.84
C ASN A 40 16.96 11.25 -2.57
N SER A 41 16.52 12.44 -2.16
CA SER A 41 15.32 13.09 -2.68
C SER A 41 15.34 13.33 -4.20
N GLN A 42 16.53 13.41 -4.83
CA GLN A 42 16.68 13.49 -6.28
C GLN A 42 16.11 12.29 -7.05
N HIS A 43 15.92 11.16 -6.36
CA HIS A 43 15.35 9.93 -6.93
C HIS A 43 13.85 9.79 -6.67
N ILE A 44 13.22 10.73 -5.97
CA ILE A 44 11.79 10.69 -5.69
C ILE A 44 11.04 11.50 -6.75
N GLY A 45 10.07 10.87 -7.42
CA GLY A 45 9.26 11.51 -8.46
C GLY A 45 8.16 12.45 -7.95
N LEU A 46 7.97 12.51 -6.63
CA LEU A 46 7.06 13.44 -5.94
C LEU A 46 7.84 14.58 -5.29
N ALA A 47 7.28 15.79 -5.35
CA ALA A 47 7.81 16.90 -4.55
C ALA A 47 7.64 16.60 -3.06
N GLU A 48 8.57 17.09 -2.22
CA GLU A 48 8.47 16.91 -0.76
C GLU A 48 7.17 17.52 -0.20
N GLU A 49 6.68 18.60 -0.79
CA GLU A 49 5.37 19.16 -0.44
C GLU A 49 4.22 18.19 -0.71
N ASP A 50 4.26 17.44 -1.82
CA ASP A 50 3.25 16.43 -2.14
C ASP A 50 3.32 15.27 -1.15
N LEU A 51 4.53 14.79 -0.80
CA LEU A 51 4.74 13.78 0.24
C LEU A 51 4.18 14.23 1.60
N ALA A 52 4.45 15.47 1.98
CA ALA A 52 3.93 16.02 3.23
C ALA A 52 2.40 16.09 3.20
N LYS A 53 1.81 16.59 2.10
CA LYS A 53 0.35 16.68 1.95
C LYS A 53 -0.31 15.31 2.07
N LEU A 54 0.27 14.30 1.41
CA LEU A 54 -0.13 12.90 1.48
C LEU A 54 -0.04 12.33 2.89
N PHE A 55 1.10 12.51 3.56
CA PHE A 55 1.29 12.06 4.93
C PHE A 55 0.24 12.66 5.87
N TYR A 56 -0.07 13.94 5.73
CA TYR A 56 -1.06 14.63 6.55
C TYR A 56 -2.53 14.33 6.21
N LEU A 57 -2.83 13.53 5.17
CA LEU A 57 -4.16 12.94 4.99
C LEU A 57 -4.50 12.01 6.17
N PHE A 58 -3.50 11.35 6.75
CA PHE A 58 -3.69 10.41 7.83
C PHE A 58 -4.05 11.11 9.16
N PRO A 59 -5.08 10.64 9.89
CA PRO A 59 -5.41 11.11 11.22
C PRO A 59 -4.19 11.07 12.15
N LYS A 60 -4.16 11.99 13.12
CA LYS A 60 -3.07 12.06 14.12
C LYS A 60 -2.83 10.72 14.82
N ASN A 61 -3.89 9.94 15.06
CA ASN A 61 -3.79 8.65 15.74
C ASN A 61 -3.13 7.59 14.85
N ALA A 62 -3.47 7.51 13.56
CA ALA A 62 -2.75 6.67 12.58
C ALA A 62 -1.28 7.06 12.49
N ARG A 63 -0.97 8.36 12.33
CA ARG A 63 0.41 8.85 12.25
C ARG A 63 1.25 8.55 13.49
N LYS A 64 0.63 8.53 14.67
CA LYS A 64 1.30 8.11 15.92
C LYS A 64 1.55 6.61 16.03
N ARG A 65 0.75 5.79 15.34
CA ARG A 65 0.90 4.33 15.29
C ARG A 65 1.86 3.86 14.20
N SER A 66 2.13 4.72 13.22
CA SER A 66 3.12 4.45 12.18
C SER A 66 4.50 4.22 12.78
N ILE A 67 5.16 3.14 12.33
CA ILE A 67 6.56 2.83 12.66
C ILE A 67 7.55 3.37 11.62
N LEU A 68 7.12 4.32 10.79
CA LEU A 68 7.96 4.96 9.79
C LEU A 68 9.15 5.68 10.45
N GLU A 69 10.36 5.41 9.97
CA GLU A 69 11.59 6.08 10.39
C GLU A 69 12.03 7.16 9.39
N LYS A 70 12.06 6.79 8.10
CA LYS A 70 12.48 7.68 7.01
C LYS A 70 11.91 7.24 5.65
N ILE A 71 12.02 8.15 4.69
CA ILE A 71 11.74 7.89 3.27
C ILE A 71 13.06 7.86 2.51
N VAL A 72 13.25 6.89 1.63
CA VAL A 72 14.47 6.72 0.84
C VAL A 72 14.13 6.71 -0.65
N GLY A 73 14.72 7.62 -1.42
CA GLY A 73 14.64 7.61 -2.88
C GLY A 73 15.60 6.61 -3.51
N GLN A 74 15.14 5.90 -4.55
CA GLN A 74 15.94 4.95 -5.33
C GLN A 74 15.82 5.22 -6.85
N PRO A 75 16.89 4.95 -7.63
CA PRO A 75 16.82 5.03 -9.09
C PRO A 75 15.80 4.03 -9.65
N GLU A 76 15.42 4.17 -10.91
CA GLU A 76 14.45 3.27 -11.56
C GLU A 76 14.82 1.78 -11.38
N ALA A 77 13.83 0.94 -11.09
CA ALA A 77 13.99 -0.50 -10.93
C ALA A 77 12.82 -1.26 -11.56
N TRP A 78 13.10 -2.48 -11.98
CA TRP A 78 12.16 -3.39 -12.63
C TRP A 78 12.13 -4.73 -11.93
N PHE A 79 11.05 -5.50 -12.12
CA PHE A 79 11.02 -6.91 -11.77
C PHE A 79 11.71 -7.73 -12.85
N HIS A 80 12.67 -8.57 -12.45
CA HIS A 80 13.33 -9.52 -13.35
C HIS A 80 12.32 -10.51 -13.93
N LYS A 81 12.57 -11.03 -15.14
CA LYS A 81 11.74 -12.04 -15.81
C LYS A 81 11.49 -13.33 -15.00
N ASP A 82 12.35 -13.62 -14.03
CA ASP A 82 12.24 -14.79 -13.15
C ASP A 82 11.48 -14.47 -11.84
N SER A 83 10.95 -13.25 -11.70
CA SER A 83 10.13 -12.87 -10.54
C SER A 83 8.83 -13.67 -10.51
N THR A 84 8.39 -14.05 -9.31
CA THR A 84 7.03 -14.53 -9.07
C THR A 84 6.30 -13.57 -8.13
N GLN A 85 4.99 -13.78 -7.90
CA GLN A 85 4.24 -12.96 -6.93
C GLN A 85 4.78 -13.12 -5.50
N GLU A 86 5.26 -14.32 -5.17
CA GLU A 86 5.79 -14.70 -3.86
C GLU A 86 7.26 -14.34 -3.69
N ASN A 87 7.99 -14.23 -4.81
CA ASN A 87 9.42 -13.92 -4.86
C ASN A 87 9.71 -12.86 -5.94
N PRO A 88 9.35 -11.60 -5.71
CA PRO A 88 9.72 -10.50 -6.60
C PRO A 88 11.23 -10.25 -6.56
N ILE A 89 11.87 -10.18 -7.72
CA ILE A 89 13.33 -9.98 -7.85
C ILE A 89 13.57 -8.60 -8.47
N PRO A 90 13.99 -7.59 -7.68
CA PRO A 90 14.28 -6.26 -8.21
C PRO A 90 15.60 -6.24 -8.98
N ILE A 91 15.63 -5.57 -10.12
CA ILE A 91 16.83 -5.36 -10.95
C ILE A 91 16.93 -3.91 -11.44
N PRO A 92 18.16 -3.37 -11.59
CA PRO A 92 18.37 -2.05 -12.17
C PRO A 92 18.42 -2.06 -13.71
N ASN A 93 18.57 -3.24 -14.33
CA ASN A 93 18.73 -3.36 -15.78
C ASN A 93 17.38 -3.62 -16.46
N ARG A 94 16.91 -2.67 -17.26
CA ARG A 94 15.64 -2.79 -17.99
C ARG A 94 15.62 -3.95 -19.01
N ASP A 95 16.76 -4.32 -19.59
CA ASP A 95 16.82 -5.36 -20.63
C ASP A 95 16.53 -6.77 -20.09
N GLU A 96 16.63 -6.94 -18.77
CA GLU A 96 16.36 -8.20 -18.07
C GLU A 96 14.97 -8.20 -17.40
N ALA A 97 14.19 -7.13 -17.59
CA ALA A 97 12.88 -6.98 -16.99
C ALA A 97 11.85 -7.96 -17.58
N LEU A 98 10.90 -8.36 -16.74
CA LEU A 98 9.76 -9.19 -17.12
C LEU A 98 8.95 -8.56 -18.27
N SER A 99 8.71 -7.25 -18.19
CA SER A 99 8.13 -6.45 -19.26
C SER A 99 8.60 -5.01 -19.12
N PRO A 100 8.47 -4.16 -20.15
CA PRO A 100 8.84 -2.74 -20.07
C PRO A 100 8.13 -2.00 -18.92
N THR A 101 6.93 -2.46 -18.54
CA THR A 101 6.07 -1.88 -17.51
C THR A 101 6.06 -2.66 -16.21
N ALA A 102 6.91 -3.68 -16.07
CA ALA A 102 7.16 -4.38 -14.82
C ALA A 102 8.08 -3.56 -13.89
N ILE A 103 7.63 -2.35 -13.55
CA ILE A 103 8.38 -1.38 -12.75
C ILE A 103 8.01 -1.50 -11.28
N ILE A 104 8.93 -1.13 -10.39
CA ILE A 104 8.70 -1.11 -8.94
C ILE A 104 8.47 0.34 -8.53
N PRO A 105 7.27 0.77 -8.11
CA PRO A 105 7.02 2.16 -7.74
C PRO A 105 7.43 2.48 -6.30
N SER A 106 7.19 1.54 -5.39
CA SER A 106 7.46 1.68 -3.96
C SER A 106 7.59 0.31 -3.29
N TYR A 107 8.17 0.28 -2.09
CA TYR A 107 8.03 -0.82 -1.14
C TYR A 107 8.33 -0.34 0.28
N VAL A 108 7.90 -1.14 1.27
CA VAL A 108 8.25 -0.95 2.67
C VAL A 108 9.38 -1.89 3.11
N ASP A 109 10.43 -1.32 3.69
CA ASP A 109 11.57 -2.07 4.24
C ASP A 109 11.46 -2.22 5.76
N PHE A 110 11.35 -3.48 6.21
CA PHE A 110 11.33 -3.86 7.62
C PHE A 110 12.66 -4.48 8.12
N LEU A 111 13.76 -4.36 7.37
CA LEU A 111 15.04 -5.03 7.69
C LEU A 111 15.52 -4.70 9.11
N LYS A 112 15.46 -3.43 9.52
CA LYS A 112 15.87 -3.01 10.86
C LYS A 112 15.01 -3.66 11.96
N TRP A 113 13.69 -3.75 11.76
CA TRP A 113 12.83 -4.45 12.70
C TRP A 113 13.19 -5.95 12.76
N LYS A 114 13.37 -6.61 11.61
CA LYS A 114 13.78 -8.03 11.58
C LYS A 114 15.11 -8.29 12.30
N GLN A 115 16.05 -7.34 12.25
CA GLN A 115 17.37 -7.46 12.89
C GLN A 115 17.37 -7.10 14.38
N THR A 116 16.56 -6.13 14.80
CA THR A 116 16.64 -5.55 16.16
C THR A 116 15.48 -5.95 17.06
N GLY A 117 14.38 -6.46 16.50
CA GLY A 117 13.12 -6.70 17.21
C GLY A 117 12.33 -5.42 17.53
N VAL A 118 12.88 -4.23 17.24
CA VAL A 118 12.20 -2.95 17.50
C VAL A 118 11.38 -2.53 16.28
N PRO A 119 10.06 -2.30 16.42
CA PRO A 119 9.21 -1.91 15.30
C PRO A 119 9.72 -0.64 14.61
N SER A 120 10.12 -0.80 13.35
CA SER A 120 10.67 0.26 12.50
C SER A 120 10.50 -0.12 11.03
N ALA A 121 10.23 0.86 10.18
CA ALA A 121 10.07 0.68 8.74
C ALA A 121 10.59 1.89 7.97
N ASN A 122 11.17 1.65 6.79
CA ASN A 122 11.46 2.70 5.83
C ASN A 122 10.50 2.57 4.65
N ILE A 123 10.02 3.69 4.13
CA ILE A 123 9.34 3.70 2.83
C ILE A 123 10.38 3.97 1.77
N VAL A 124 10.45 3.12 0.77
CA VAL A 124 11.34 3.28 -0.36
C VAL A 124 10.52 3.65 -1.58
N LEU A 125 10.89 4.75 -2.23
CA LEU A 125 10.22 5.26 -3.42
C LEU A 125 11.18 5.23 -4.59
N TYR A 126 10.77 4.57 -5.66
CA TYR A 126 11.55 4.49 -6.88
C TYR A 126 11.14 5.62 -7.84
N LYS A 127 12.12 6.11 -8.59
CA LYS A 127 11.84 6.95 -9.74
C LYS A 127 11.12 6.11 -10.81
N LEU A 128 10.14 6.71 -11.49
CA LEU A 128 9.48 6.08 -12.63
C LEU A 128 10.16 6.48 -13.95
N PRO A 129 10.29 5.53 -14.91
CA PRO A 129 10.85 5.80 -16.23
C PRO A 129 9.96 6.78 -17.01
N LYS A 130 10.51 7.96 -17.30
CA LYS A 130 9.76 9.09 -17.90
C LYS A 130 9.32 8.86 -19.34
N ASP A 131 9.99 7.97 -20.06
CA ASP A 131 9.63 7.56 -21.42
C ASP A 131 8.40 6.64 -21.45
N LEU A 132 8.10 5.98 -20.33
CA LEU A 132 6.98 5.05 -20.20
C LEU A 132 5.79 5.64 -19.44
N VAL A 133 6.06 6.38 -18.37
CA VAL A 133 5.03 6.93 -17.48
C VAL A 133 4.97 8.45 -17.61
N PRO A 134 3.90 9.01 -18.21
CA PRO A 134 3.70 10.46 -18.27
C PRO A 134 3.67 11.08 -16.88
N LYS A 135 4.15 12.32 -16.74
CA LYS A 135 4.33 12.99 -15.44
C LYS A 135 3.08 12.96 -14.55
N ASP A 136 1.91 13.27 -15.10
CA ASP A 136 0.67 13.33 -14.32
C ASP A 136 0.21 11.94 -13.85
N ILE A 137 0.43 10.91 -14.69
CA ILE A 137 0.18 9.51 -14.35
C ILE A 137 1.19 9.02 -13.30
N GLY A 138 2.45 9.41 -13.44
CA GLY A 138 3.49 9.09 -12.47
C GLY A 138 3.19 9.71 -11.11
N LYS A 139 2.61 10.92 -11.07
CA LYS A 139 2.13 11.51 -9.81
C LYS A 139 1.04 10.63 -9.17
N ILE A 140 0.12 10.08 -9.97
CA ILE A 140 -0.93 9.18 -9.48
C ILE A 140 -0.33 7.92 -8.85
N ILE A 141 0.49 7.19 -9.63
CA ILE A 141 1.12 5.94 -9.21
C ILE A 141 1.97 6.13 -7.95
N LEU A 142 2.82 7.15 -7.92
CA LEU A 142 3.70 7.39 -6.77
C LEU A 142 2.92 7.81 -5.52
N SER A 143 1.80 8.50 -5.69
CA SER A 143 0.96 8.91 -4.57
C SER A 143 0.20 7.74 -3.96
N GLU A 144 -0.34 6.86 -4.81
CA GLU A 144 -0.95 5.59 -4.41
C GLU A 144 0.07 4.72 -3.69
N GLY A 145 1.24 4.49 -4.30
CA GLY A 145 2.33 3.73 -3.70
C GLY A 145 2.74 4.30 -2.33
N PHE A 146 2.96 5.61 -2.22
CA PHE A 146 3.32 6.21 -0.93
C PHE A 146 2.23 6.04 0.15
N ILE A 147 0.95 6.22 -0.18
CA ILE A 147 -0.15 6.00 0.78
C ILE A 147 -0.22 4.52 1.18
N HIS A 148 -0.08 3.61 0.21
CA HIS A 148 -0.06 2.17 0.41
C HIS A 148 1.05 1.78 1.39
N GLU A 149 2.31 2.17 1.12
CA GLU A 149 3.44 1.82 1.98
C GLU A 149 3.30 2.44 3.38
N LEU A 150 2.78 3.67 3.47
CA LEU A 150 2.48 4.30 4.76
C LEU A 150 1.41 3.50 5.52
N GLY A 151 0.43 2.95 4.80
CA GLY A 151 -0.53 1.98 5.31
C GLY A 151 0.17 0.80 5.98
N HIS A 152 1.15 0.17 5.32
CA HIS A 152 1.91 -0.93 5.92
C HIS A 152 2.61 -0.51 7.21
N THR A 153 3.19 0.69 7.28
CA THR A 153 3.83 1.16 8.54
C THR A 153 2.84 1.30 9.71
N ILE A 154 1.54 1.38 9.45
CA ILE A 154 0.48 1.48 10.48
C ILE A 154 -0.13 0.10 10.77
N VAL A 155 -0.25 -0.74 9.74
CA VAL A 155 -0.89 -2.05 9.78
C VAL A 155 0.05 -3.10 10.37
N GLN A 156 1.32 -3.14 9.95
CA GLN A 156 2.25 -4.20 10.32
C GLN A 156 2.40 -4.41 11.84
N PRO A 157 2.46 -3.38 12.70
CA PRO A 157 2.51 -3.57 14.15
C PRO A 157 1.34 -4.39 14.70
N ALA A 158 0.14 -4.28 14.11
CA ALA A 158 -1.04 -5.03 14.57
C ALA A 158 -0.91 -6.55 14.40
N PHE A 159 -0.06 -7.01 13.48
CA PHE A 159 0.15 -8.44 13.21
C PHE A 159 1.27 -9.10 14.01
N TYR A 160 2.24 -8.30 14.48
CA TYR A 160 3.55 -8.80 14.91
C TYR A 160 4.07 -8.18 16.21
N VAL A 161 3.43 -7.16 16.76
CA VAL A 161 3.78 -6.61 18.07
C VAL A 161 2.87 -7.24 19.12
N ASP A 162 3.48 -7.85 20.13
CA ASP A 162 2.77 -8.42 21.28
C ASP A 162 2.03 -7.32 22.05
N ASP A 163 0.88 -7.66 22.63
CA ASP A 163 0.02 -6.74 23.39
C ASP A 163 -0.42 -5.47 22.63
N TYR A 164 -0.36 -5.48 21.30
CA TYR A 164 -0.78 -4.34 20.48
C TYR A 164 -2.30 -4.16 20.55
N THR A 165 -2.76 -3.31 21.47
CA THR A 165 -4.20 -3.08 21.70
C THR A 165 -4.64 -1.76 21.11
N LEU A 166 -5.72 -1.79 20.32
CA LEU A 166 -6.33 -0.62 19.72
C LEU A 166 -7.60 -0.22 20.51
N LYS A 167 -7.67 1.04 20.90
CA LYS A 167 -8.90 1.70 21.33
C LYS A 167 -9.59 2.30 20.11
N MET A 168 -10.66 1.64 19.68
CA MET A 168 -11.50 2.05 18.56
C MET A 168 -12.26 3.35 18.88
N PRO A 169 -12.80 4.07 17.87
CA PRO A 169 -13.51 5.33 18.09
C PRO A 169 -14.74 5.22 19.00
N ASP A 170 -15.42 4.08 19.01
CA ASP A 170 -16.54 3.75 19.90
C ASP A 170 -16.11 3.47 21.35
N GLY A 171 -14.80 3.45 21.62
CA GLY A 171 -14.21 3.18 22.93
C GLY A 171 -13.87 1.71 23.18
N LYS A 172 -14.26 0.79 22.28
CA LYS A 172 -13.94 -0.64 22.40
C LYS A 172 -12.44 -0.87 22.32
N LEU A 173 -11.93 -1.77 23.16
CA LEU A 173 -10.57 -2.28 23.08
C LEU A 173 -10.55 -3.54 22.23
N VAL A 174 -9.66 -3.59 21.25
CA VAL A 174 -9.51 -4.72 20.32
C VAL A 174 -8.03 -5.05 20.20
N ASN A 175 -7.67 -6.34 20.31
CA ASN A 175 -6.31 -6.78 20.01
C ASN A 175 -6.00 -6.52 18.52
N GLY A 176 -4.75 -6.16 18.21
CA GLY A 176 -4.31 -5.82 16.86
C GLY A 176 -4.59 -6.93 15.85
N LEU A 177 -4.28 -8.18 16.21
CA LEU A 177 -4.51 -9.33 15.33
C LEU A 177 -6.01 -9.56 15.12
N ASP A 178 -6.81 -9.46 16.19
CA ASP A 178 -8.27 -9.59 16.09
C ASP A 178 -8.88 -8.52 15.19
N ALA A 179 -8.37 -7.29 15.23
CA ALA A 179 -8.80 -6.24 14.31
C ALA A 179 -8.49 -6.64 12.86
N MET A 180 -7.28 -7.12 12.57
CA MET A 180 -6.90 -7.57 11.22
C MET A 180 -7.77 -8.74 10.73
N LEU A 181 -8.10 -9.68 11.60
CA LEU A 181 -8.99 -10.79 11.27
C LEU A 181 -10.44 -10.35 11.05
N GLN A 182 -10.93 -9.35 11.80
CA GLN A 182 -12.24 -8.74 11.53
C GLN A 182 -12.28 -8.08 10.16
N PHE A 183 -11.22 -7.34 9.77
CA PHE A 183 -11.12 -6.80 8.41
C PHE A 183 -11.16 -7.91 7.36
N ALA A 184 -10.37 -8.97 7.55
CA ALA A 184 -10.31 -10.09 6.63
C ALA A 184 -11.71 -10.69 6.39
N GLN A 185 -12.47 -10.93 7.47
CA GLN A 185 -13.84 -11.46 7.39
C GLN A 185 -14.80 -10.56 6.59
N LEU A 186 -14.68 -9.24 6.72
CA LEU A 186 -15.45 -8.28 5.93
C LEU A 186 -15.00 -8.31 4.47
N ALA A 187 -13.70 -8.26 4.22
CA ALA A 187 -13.12 -8.19 2.88
C ALA A 187 -13.42 -9.44 2.04
N GLU A 188 -13.48 -10.63 2.63
CA GLU A 188 -13.82 -11.89 1.95
C GLU A 188 -15.26 -11.96 1.41
N GLN A 189 -16.16 -11.08 1.85
CA GLN A 189 -17.53 -11.03 1.31
C GLN A 189 -17.59 -10.31 -0.04
N HIS A 190 -16.48 -9.72 -0.47
CA HIS A 190 -16.39 -8.86 -1.65
C HIS A 190 -15.28 -9.31 -2.59
N PRO A 191 -15.38 -9.00 -3.89
CA PRO A 191 -14.23 -9.04 -4.79
C PRO A 191 -13.09 -8.14 -4.24
N PRO A 192 -11.81 -8.43 -4.52
CA PRO A 192 -10.68 -7.60 -4.09
C PRO A 192 -10.87 -6.12 -4.40
N ILE A 193 -10.38 -5.25 -3.51
CA ILE A 193 -10.49 -3.78 -3.66
C ILE A 193 -9.75 -3.26 -4.90
N SER A 194 -8.65 -3.90 -5.27
CA SER A 194 -7.84 -3.57 -6.44
C SER A 194 -7.34 -4.83 -7.15
N HIS A 195 -6.83 -4.64 -8.36
CA HIS A 195 -6.18 -5.70 -9.13
C HIS A 195 -4.93 -6.22 -8.41
N TYR A 196 -4.17 -5.33 -7.76
CA TYR A 196 -3.00 -5.74 -6.98
C TYR A 196 -3.41 -6.57 -5.76
N ALA A 197 -4.40 -6.14 -4.97
CA ALA A 197 -4.90 -6.95 -3.85
C ALA A 197 -5.39 -8.35 -4.27
N SER A 198 -5.91 -8.48 -5.49
CA SER A 198 -6.40 -9.77 -6.03
C SER A 198 -5.31 -10.84 -6.16
N THR A 199 -4.04 -10.45 -6.31
CA THR A 199 -2.91 -11.39 -6.44
C THR A 199 -2.54 -12.03 -5.11
N HIS A 200 -2.94 -11.41 -3.99
CA HIS A 200 -2.65 -11.89 -2.65
C HIS A 200 -3.83 -12.62 -1.99
N ARG A 201 -4.95 -12.79 -2.70
CA ARG A 201 -6.06 -13.63 -2.25
C ARG A 201 -5.89 -15.05 -2.76
N GLY A 202 -6.21 -16.02 -1.90
CA GLY A 202 -6.29 -17.41 -2.27
C GLY A 202 -7.55 -17.74 -3.10
N LYS A 203 -7.84 -19.04 -3.23
CA LYS A 203 -8.99 -19.52 -4.00
C LYS A 203 -10.30 -18.92 -3.46
N CYS A 204 -11.26 -18.70 -4.36
CA CYS A 204 -12.59 -18.19 -4.02
C CYS A 204 -12.60 -16.84 -3.26
N ASN A 205 -11.59 -15.98 -3.48
CA ASN A 205 -11.41 -14.67 -2.83
C ASN A 205 -11.17 -14.75 -1.31
N LYS A 206 -10.66 -15.87 -0.81
CA LYS A 206 -10.40 -16.10 0.62
C LYS A 206 -8.97 -15.79 1.01
N PHE A 207 -8.74 -15.49 2.29
CA PHE A 207 -7.39 -15.37 2.86
C PHE A 207 -6.85 -16.73 3.34
N GLU A 208 -7.12 -17.78 2.56
CA GLU A 208 -6.66 -19.15 2.82
C GLU A 208 -6.25 -19.80 1.50
N SER A 209 -5.28 -20.71 1.57
CA SER A 209 -4.80 -21.47 0.41
C SER A 209 -4.25 -22.82 0.86
N ASP A 210 -4.36 -23.82 -0.02
CA ASP A 210 -3.71 -25.13 0.15
C ASP A 210 -2.19 -25.07 -0.12
N ASP A 211 -1.72 -23.95 -0.67
CA ASP A 211 -0.31 -23.70 -0.95
C ASP A 211 0.47 -23.48 0.36
N PRO A 212 1.48 -24.31 0.67
CA PRO A 212 2.30 -24.15 1.87
C PRO A 212 3.11 -22.86 1.92
N GLU A 213 3.33 -22.19 0.79
CA GLU A 213 4.06 -20.92 0.72
C GLU A 213 3.15 -19.69 0.90
N TYR A 214 1.82 -19.90 0.92
CA TYR A 214 0.84 -18.83 1.09
C TYR A 214 0.96 -18.15 2.46
N LYS A 215 0.93 -16.82 2.46
CA LYS A 215 1.06 -15.99 3.66
C LYS A 215 -0.24 -15.21 3.90
N PRO A 216 -1.20 -15.74 4.68
CA PRO A 216 -2.47 -15.07 4.96
C PRO A 216 -2.31 -13.64 5.48
N LYS A 217 -1.36 -13.43 6.40
CA LYS A 217 -1.08 -12.10 6.96
C LYS A 217 -0.65 -11.09 5.89
N THR A 218 0.10 -11.54 4.88
CA THR A 218 0.47 -10.68 3.74
C THR A 218 -0.79 -10.28 2.99
N GLY A 219 -1.63 -11.23 2.55
CA GLY A 219 -2.84 -10.89 1.80
C GLY A 219 -3.80 -9.96 2.55
N ILE A 220 -3.99 -10.16 3.85
CA ILE A 220 -4.81 -9.26 4.68
C ILE A 220 -4.18 -7.86 4.75
N SER A 221 -2.86 -7.78 4.91
CA SER A 221 -2.11 -6.52 4.96
C SER A 221 -2.23 -5.75 3.65
N GLU A 222 -2.01 -6.41 2.51
CA GLU A 222 -2.10 -5.83 1.16
C GLU A 222 -3.52 -5.32 0.87
N GLU A 223 -4.55 -6.13 1.10
CA GLU A 223 -5.95 -5.70 0.90
C GLU A 223 -6.31 -4.48 1.78
N LEU A 224 -5.83 -4.44 3.03
CA LEU A 224 -6.08 -3.30 3.91
C LEU A 224 -5.32 -2.05 3.46
N CYS A 225 -4.08 -2.18 3.02
CA CYS A 225 -3.27 -1.04 2.55
C CYS A 225 -3.81 -0.46 1.24
N GLU A 226 -4.22 -1.33 0.31
CA GLU A 226 -4.96 -0.94 -0.90
C GLU A 226 -6.30 -0.26 -0.56
N SER A 227 -7.03 -0.78 0.44
CA SER A 227 -8.26 -0.13 0.91
C SER A 227 -8.00 1.24 1.54
N ILE A 228 -6.88 1.42 2.24
CA ILE A 228 -6.45 2.73 2.77
C ILE A 228 -6.12 3.70 1.62
N ALA A 229 -5.40 3.24 0.59
CA ALA A 229 -5.11 4.04 -0.59
C ALA A 229 -6.40 4.47 -1.30
N ALA A 230 -7.30 3.52 -1.55
CA ALA A 230 -8.62 3.77 -2.13
C ALA A 230 -9.46 4.75 -1.30
N TYR A 231 -9.38 4.67 0.04
CA TYR A 231 -10.13 5.54 0.95
C TYR A 231 -9.73 7.01 0.80
N TYR A 232 -8.43 7.30 0.65
CA TYR A 232 -7.92 8.66 0.51
C TYR A 232 -7.96 9.20 -0.91
N LEU A 233 -7.69 8.34 -1.90
CA LEU A 233 -7.61 8.74 -3.31
C LEU A 233 -8.97 8.74 -4.00
N GLY A 234 -9.94 7.97 -3.48
CA GLY A 234 -11.28 7.86 -4.06
C GLY A 234 -11.36 6.97 -5.30
N PHE A 235 -10.30 6.25 -5.63
CA PHE A 235 -10.23 5.33 -6.76
C PHE A 235 -9.32 4.14 -6.42
N ALA A 236 -9.47 3.04 -7.16
CA ALA A 236 -8.58 1.87 -7.13
C ALA A 236 -8.67 1.13 -8.46
N TYR A 237 -7.57 0.82 -9.13
CA TYR A 237 -7.66 0.04 -10.37
C TYR A 237 -8.07 -1.41 -10.06
N CYS A 238 -9.25 -1.85 -10.49
CA CYS A 238 -9.76 -3.20 -10.20
C CYS A 238 -10.34 -3.92 -11.42
N GLY A 239 -10.05 -3.45 -12.64
CA GLY A 239 -10.56 -4.02 -13.91
C GLY A 239 -12.06 -3.79 -14.16
N ASP A 240 -12.76 -3.11 -13.26
CA ASP A 240 -14.17 -2.73 -13.36
C ASP A 240 -14.27 -1.20 -13.25
N ASP A 241 -14.63 -0.52 -14.33
CA ASP A 241 -14.62 0.94 -14.40
C ASP A 241 -15.54 1.63 -13.39
N LYS A 242 -16.68 1.01 -13.03
CA LYS A 242 -17.60 1.61 -12.06
C LYS A 242 -17.01 1.55 -10.66
N ARG A 243 -16.54 0.38 -10.24
CA ARG A 243 -15.90 0.20 -8.93
C ARG A 243 -14.60 0.97 -8.85
N SER A 244 -13.84 1.06 -9.94
CA SER A 244 -12.54 1.73 -9.92
C SER A 244 -12.61 3.23 -9.59
N ARG A 245 -13.75 3.89 -9.84
CA ARG A 245 -13.99 5.30 -9.49
C ARG A 245 -14.82 5.50 -8.21
N ASN A 246 -15.37 4.43 -7.66
CA ASN A 246 -16.09 4.44 -6.40
C ASN A 246 -15.86 3.10 -5.69
N PRO A 247 -14.65 2.89 -5.15
CA PRO A 247 -14.20 1.57 -4.71
C PRO A 247 -14.98 1.01 -3.51
N PHE A 248 -15.77 1.85 -2.84
CA PHE A 248 -16.57 1.48 -1.68
C PHE A 248 -18.08 1.43 -1.94
N ALA A 249 -18.53 1.58 -3.19
CA ALA A 249 -19.95 1.68 -3.53
C ALA A 249 -20.77 0.47 -3.04
N ASP A 250 -20.20 -0.73 -3.14
CA ASP A 250 -20.79 -2.02 -2.82
C ASP A 250 -20.35 -2.59 -1.45
N ARG A 251 -19.49 -1.87 -0.73
CA ARG A 251 -18.80 -2.33 0.51
C ARG A 251 -18.66 -1.23 1.57
N PRO A 252 -19.75 -0.52 1.95
CA PRO A 252 -19.69 0.58 2.91
C PRO A 252 -19.08 0.20 4.26
N GLU A 253 -19.24 -1.05 4.69
CA GLU A 253 -18.67 -1.60 5.92
C GLU A 253 -17.14 -1.65 5.90
N ILE A 254 -16.52 -1.89 4.73
CA ILE A 254 -15.07 -1.84 4.59
C ILE A 254 -14.59 -0.39 4.70
N ARG A 255 -15.32 0.55 4.10
CA ARG A 255 -15.02 1.99 4.23
C ARG A 255 -15.08 2.43 5.68
N GLU A 256 -16.13 2.01 6.40
CA GLU A 256 -16.31 2.32 7.82
C GLU A 256 -15.20 1.67 8.66
N TYR A 257 -14.86 0.41 8.39
CA TYR A 257 -13.74 -0.26 9.06
C TYR A 257 -12.43 0.50 8.87
N VAL A 258 -12.07 0.87 7.64
CA VAL A 258 -10.84 1.62 7.33
C VAL A 258 -10.84 2.96 8.09
N HIS A 259 -11.95 3.69 8.05
CA HIS A 259 -12.10 4.94 8.80
C HIS A 259 -11.88 4.73 10.31
N ASN A 260 -12.53 3.73 10.90
CA ASN A 260 -12.44 3.45 12.33
C ASN A 260 -11.04 2.97 12.72
N PHE A 261 -10.45 2.08 11.93
CA PHE A 261 -9.09 1.60 12.13
C PHE A 261 -8.08 2.74 12.08
N LEU A 262 -8.14 3.66 11.11
CA LEU A 262 -7.23 4.80 11.01
C LEU A 262 -7.39 5.78 12.18
N ASN A 263 -8.59 5.94 12.71
CA ASN A 263 -8.87 6.81 13.85
C ASN A 263 -8.64 6.14 15.22
N ALA A 264 -8.44 4.83 15.27
CA ALA A 264 -8.11 4.11 16.50
C ALA A 264 -6.81 4.59 17.13
N LYS A 265 -6.76 4.56 18.46
CA LYS A 265 -5.59 4.92 19.28
C LYS A 265 -4.93 3.66 19.80
N LEU A 266 -3.62 3.68 19.99
CA LEU A 266 -2.96 2.63 20.78
C LEU A 266 -3.41 2.75 22.25
N ALA A 267 -3.86 1.65 22.85
CA ALA A 267 -4.23 1.58 24.24
C ALA A 267 -2.99 1.22 25.09
N GLY A 268 -2.49 2.19 25.87
CA GLY A 268 -1.29 2.05 26.71
C GLY A 268 0.04 2.20 25.95
N LYS A 269 1.14 2.64 26.56
CA LYS A 269 1.36 3.18 27.92
C LYS A 269 1.35 4.71 27.86
N GLU A 270 0.44 5.37 28.59
CA GLU A 270 0.77 6.70 29.12
C GLU A 270 1.94 6.48 30.08
N LYS A 271 3.14 6.92 29.67
CA LYS A 271 4.24 7.14 30.59
C LYS A 271 4.11 8.55 31.14
#